data_AF-A0A835RQX9-F1
#
_entry.id   AF-A0A835RQX9-F1
#
_cell.length_a   1.000
_cell.length_b   1.000
_cell.length_c   1.000
_cell.angle_alpha   90.00
_cell.angle_beta   90.00
_cell.angle_gamma   90.00
#
_symmetry.space_group_name_H-M   'P 1'
#
loop_
_entity.id
_entity.type
_entity.pdbx_description
1 polymer ?
#
loop_
_entity_poly.entity_id
_entity_poly.type
_entity_poly.pdbx_seq_one_letter_code
_entity_poly.pdbx_strand_id
1 'polypeptide(L)'
;MLGYSAVSAKMVWMAVVVLLCFRYGNAKYYTWHAQGIHNVAAEKDHSAYLSEEYFDAHLTSLGWNQVDNLRRHVISSGLAKKIDLVITSPLLRTMQTAVGVFGGDGFVDEAKGLPLMIENAGNCGRPAISSVETLPFIAVEACREHLGVHPCDRRRTISEYQILFPSLDFSLIESNEDNLWKPDVREANEDLADRGIQFINCFANCELRSLVLVDNRFIS
;
A
#
# COMPACT_ATOMS: atom_id res chain seq x y z
N MET A 1 11.38 -23.52 27.19
CA MET A 1 11.88 -23.14 25.86
C MET A 1 11.10 -23.94 24.83
N LEU A 2 10.19 -23.31 24.09
CA LEU A 2 9.59 -23.89 22.89
C LEU A 2 10.26 -23.22 21.69
N GLY A 3 10.66 -24.03 20.71
CA GLY A 3 11.59 -23.60 19.67
C GLY A 3 10.97 -22.64 18.65
N TYR A 4 11.77 -21.66 18.22
CA TYR A 4 11.53 -20.86 17.02
C TYR A 4 11.59 -21.77 15.78
N SER A 5 10.47 -22.38 15.40
CA SER A 5 10.40 -23.34 14.30
C SER A 5 10.15 -22.66 12.95
N ALA A 6 11.24 -22.44 12.19
CA ALA A 6 11.29 -22.31 10.72
C ALA A 6 10.44 -21.24 9.98
N VAL A 7 9.48 -20.57 10.63
CA VAL A 7 8.64 -19.51 10.04
C VAL A 7 9.38 -18.17 10.02
N SER A 8 10.24 -17.89 11.02
CA SER A 8 10.88 -16.57 11.18
C SER A 8 11.91 -16.23 10.10
N ALA A 9 12.60 -17.21 9.49
CA ALA A 9 13.70 -16.94 8.57
C ALA A 9 13.27 -16.50 7.16
N LYS A 10 12.00 -16.71 6.77
CA LYS A 10 11.46 -16.26 5.46
C LYS A 10 10.64 -14.97 5.55
N MET A 11 10.32 -14.49 6.75
CA MET A 11 9.57 -13.24 6.96
C MET A 11 10.46 -11.98 6.87
N VAL A 12 11.79 -12.13 6.88
CA VAL A 12 12.78 -11.02 6.98
C VAL A 12 12.87 -10.14 5.71
N TRP A 13 12.11 -10.43 4.65
CA TRP A 13 12.11 -9.69 3.39
C TRP A 13 10.71 -9.19 2.96
N MET A 14 9.75 -9.12 3.88
CA MET A 14 8.33 -8.89 3.55
C MET A 14 7.91 -7.41 3.62
N ALA A 15 8.14 -6.65 2.54
CA ALA A 15 7.42 -5.40 2.28
C ALA A 15 5.98 -5.69 1.80
N VAL A 16 5.14 -6.13 2.74
CA VAL A 16 3.69 -6.27 2.55
C VAL A 16 3.06 -4.89 2.38
N VAL A 17 2.32 -4.65 1.30
CA VAL A 17 1.94 -3.28 0.89
C VAL A 17 0.43 -2.99 0.91
N VAL A 18 -0.42 -3.97 0.60
CA VAL A 18 -1.89 -3.87 0.78
C VAL A 18 -2.43 -5.11 1.47
N LEU A 19 -3.25 -4.96 2.52
CA LEU A 19 -4.03 -6.03 3.15
C LEU A 19 -5.50 -5.93 2.76
N LEU A 20 -6.12 -7.06 2.39
CA LEU A 20 -7.55 -7.16 2.08
C LEU A 20 -8.24 -8.10 3.08
N CYS A 21 -9.37 -7.69 3.66
CA CYS A 21 -10.14 -8.45 4.64
C CYS A 21 -11.52 -8.86 4.09
N PHE A 22 -12.09 -10.02 4.46
CA PHE A 22 -13.20 -10.67 3.73
C PHE A 22 -14.43 -11.07 4.57
N ARG A 23 -15.63 -10.98 3.95
CA ARG A 23 -16.94 -11.07 4.62
C ARG A 23 -17.42 -12.47 4.99
N TYR A 24 -17.03 -13.45 4.18
CA TYR A 24 -17.41 -14.85 4.35
C TYR A 24 -16.23 -15.75 4.00
N GLY A 25 -15.43 -16.06 5.01
CA GLY A 25 -14.34 -17.03 4.91
C GLY A 25 -13.06 -16.56 5.59
N ASN A 26 -12.23 -17.54 5.97
CA ASN A 26 -10.96 -17.31 6.64
C ASN A 26 -9.83 -16.97 5.63
N ALA A 27 -9.92 -15.88 4.86
CA ALA A 27 -8.81 -15.34 4.06
C ALA A 27 -8.57 -13.82 4.23
N LYS A 28 -7.29 -13.42 4.40
CA LYS A 28 -6.81 -12.05 4.14
C LYS A 28 -5.79 -12.12 3.00
N TYR A 29 -5.68 -11.10 2.15
CA TYR A 29 -4.75 -11.14 1.01
C TYR A 29 -3.72 -10.02 1.11
N TYR A 30 -2.51 -10.31 0.65
CA TYR A 30 -1.39 -9.38 0.64
C TYR A 30 -0.90 -9.15 -0.80
N THR A 31 -0.71 -7.91 -1.25
CA THR A 31 -0.01 -7.60 -2.51
C THR A 31 1.11 -6.59 -2.29
N TRP A 32 2.09 -6.63 -3.19
CA TRP A 32 3.15 -5.63 -3.36
C TRP A 32 2.60 -4.39 -4.07
N HIS A 33 3.31 -3.25 -4.03
CA HIS A 33 3.01 -2.15 -4.95
C HIS A 33 3.39 -2.53 -6.37
N ALA A 34 2.71 -1.94 -7.36
CA ALA A 34 3.19 -1.96 -8.72
C ALA A 34 4.50 -1.16 -8.88
N GLN A 35 5.17 -1.26 -10.02
CA GLN A 35 6.48 -0.63 -10.24
C GLN A 35 6.46 0.88 -10.01
N GLY A 36 7.26 1.36 -9.06
CA GLY A 36 7.51 2.78 -8.79
C GLY A 36 8.70 3.33 -9.58
N ILE A 37 8.77 4.65 -9.75
CA ILE A 37 9.90 5.32 -10.45
C ILE A 37 11.26 4.97 -9.83
N HIS A 38 11.32 4.78 -8.51
CA HIS A 38 12.51 4.40 -7.79
C HIS A 38 13.03 3.00 -8.15
N ASN A 39 12.14 2.05 -8.51
CA ASN A 39 12.56 0.69 -8.90
C ASN A 39 13.35 0.74 -10.22
N VAL A 40 12.84 1.48 -11.21
CA VAL A 40 13.50 1.66 -12.52
C VAL A 40 14.83 2.39 -12.42
N ALA A 41 14.98 3.27 -11.43
CA ALA A 41 16.26 3.92 -11.14
C ALA A 41 17.24 2.95 -10.47
N ALA A 42 16.80 2.25 -9.42
CA ALA A 42 17.60 1.28 -8.67
C ALA A 42 18.06 0.07 -9.51
N GLU A 43 17.29 -0.34 -10.52
CA GLU A 43 17.68 -1.36 -11.52
C GLU A 43 18.89 -0.93 -12.36
N LYS A 44 19.12 0.38 -12.55
CA LYS A 44 20.23 0.94 -13.32
C LYS A 44 21.42 1.29 -12.42
N ASP A 45 21.13 1.89 -11.26
CA ASP A 45 22.11 2.29 -10.27
C ASP A 45 21.48 2.17 -8.87
N HIS A 46 21.99 1.24 -8.07
CA HIS A 46 21.49 1.00 -6.72
C HIS A 46 21.66 2.22 -5.78
N SER A 47 22.59 3.13 -6.07
CA SER A 47 22.75 4.37 -5.29
C SER A 47 21.59 5.35 -5.47
N ALA A 48 20.74 5.16 -6.49
CA ALA A 48 19.53 5.96 -6.71
C ALA A 48 18.56 5.93 -5.51
N TYR A 49 18.59 4.87 -4.69
CA TYR A 49 17.82 4.79 -3.43
C TYR A 49 18.12 5.93 -2.45
N LEU A 50 19.27 6.60 -2.57
CA LEU A 50 19.67 7.73 -1.72
C LEU A 50 19.22 9.09 -2.28
N SER A 51 18.64 9.15 -3.48
CA SER A 51 18.25 10.41 -4.12
C SER A 51 16.88 10.89 -3.66
N GLU A 52 16.82 12.15 -3.22
CA GLU A 52 15.58 12.88 -2.90
C GLU A 52 14.67 13.08 -4.14
N GLU A 53 15.18 12.87 -5.36
CA GLU A 53 14.36 12.80 -6.58
C GLU A 53 13.26 11.72 -6.49
N TYR A 54 13.52 10.64 -5.76
CA TYR A 54 12.59 9.53 -5.56
C TYR A 54 11.78 9.64 -4.26
N PHE A 55 11.79 10.81 -3.60
CA PHE A 55 10.98 11.07 -2.41
C PHE A 55 9.51 10.68 -2.60
N ASP A 56 9.04 9.77 -1.75
CA ASP A 56 7.68 9.23 -1.77
C ASP A 56 7.22 8.88 -3.20
N ALA A 57 8.03 8.06 -3.88
CA ALA A 57 7.94 7.73 -5.29
C ALA A 57 6.54 7.27 -5.73
N HIS A 58 6.08 7.80 -6.87
CA HIS A 58 4.85 7.37 -7.56
C HIS A 58 5.08 6.17 -8.48
N LEU A 59 3.98 5.57 -8.96
CA LEU A 59 4.00 4.50 -9.95
C LEU A 59 4.48 4.98 -11.34
N THR A 60 5.17 4.10 -12.07
CA THR A 60 5.50 4.31 -13.49
C THR A 60 4.29 4.02 -14.37
N SER A 61 4.36 4.34 -15.67
CA SER A 61 3.36 3.90 -16.65
C SER A 61 3.25 2.36 -16.72
N LEU A 62 4.35 1.63 -16.51
CA LEU A 62 4.31 0.17 -16.39
C LEU A 62 3.65 -0.28 -15.08
N GLY A 63 3.92 0.41 -13.97
CA GLY A 63 3.22 0.19 -12.70
C GLY A 63 1.71 0.35 -12.83
N TRP A 64 1.25 1.39 -13.54
CA TRP A 64 -0.17 1.57 -13.83
C TRP A 64 -0.76 0.49 -14.75
N ASN A 65 -0.01 -0.03 -15.72
CA ASN A 65 -0.43 -1.20 -16.50
C ASN A 65 -0.56 -2.47 -15.63
N GLN A 66 0.34 -2.66 -14.66
CA GLN A 66 0.24 -3.77 -13.68
C GLN A 66 -1.02 -3.62 -12.80
N VAL A 67 -1.31 -2.40 -12.34
CA VAL A 67 -2.56 -2.07 -11.62
C VAL A 67 -3.80 -2.41 -12.45
N ASP A 68 -3.85 -2.02 -13.73
CA ASP A 68 -5.00 -2.32 -14.60
C ASP A 68 -5.16 -3.82 -14.87
N ASN A 69 -4.05 -4.56 -14.99
CA ASN A 69 -4.07 -6.01 -15.10
C ASN A 69 -4.63 -6.67 -13.84
N LEU A 70 -4.18 -6.23 -12.66
CA LEU A 70 -4.65 -6.75 -11.38
C LEU A 70 -6.12 -6.37 -11.10
N ARG A 71 -6.54 -5.13 -11.40
CA ARG A 71 -7.95 -4.71 -11.34
C ARG A 71 -8.85 -5.64 -12.16
N ARG A 72 -8.49 -5.90 -13.42
CA ARG A 72 -9.25 -6.80 -14.30
C ARG A 72 -9.37 -8.21 -13.70
N HIS A 73 -8.29 -8.76 -13.14
CA HIS A 73 -8.31 -10.06 -12.48
C HIS A 73 -9.18 -10.07 -11.21
N VAL A 74 -9.07 -9.05 -10.36
CA VAL A 74 -9.84 -8.88 -9.11
C VAL A 74 -11.35 -8.77 -9.40
N ILE A 75 -11.73 -8.09 -10.48
CA ILE A 75 -13.13 -8.00 -10.94
C ILE A 75 -13.58 -9.34 -11.53
N SER A 76 -12.82 -9.93 -12.46
CA SER A 76 -13.24 -11.16 -13.18
C SER A 76 -13.31 -12.40 -12.27
N SER A 77 -12.47 -12.47 -11.24
CA SER A 77 -12.52 -13.53 -10.21
C SER A 77 -13.65 -13.33 -9.18
N GLY A 78 -14.32 -12.17 -9.21
CA GLY A 78 -15.29 -11.77 -8.18
C GLY A 78 -14.66 -11.52 -6.80
N LEU A 79 -13.33 -11.37 -6.71
CA LEU A 79 -12.62 -11.12 -5.45
C LEU A 79 -13.10 -9.82 -4.81
N ALA A 80 -13.28 -8.76 -5.61
CA ALA A 80 -13.79 -7.46 -5.18
C ALA A 80 -15.05 -7.55 -4.30
N LYS A 81 -15.99 -8.44 -4.66
CA LYS A 81 -17.30 -8.60 -3.99
C LYS A 81 -17.23 -9.31 -2.64
N LYS A 82 -16.06 -9.82 -2.26
CA LYS A 82 -15.88 -10.57 -1.02
C LYS A 82 -15.02 -9.82 0.01
N ILE A 83 -14.38 -8.74 -0.38
CA ILE A 83 -13.58 -7.87 0.49
C ILE A 83 -14.55 -6.93 1.25
N ASP A 84 -14.20 -6.54 2.48
CA ASP A 84 -14.90 -5.52 3.29
C ASP A 84 -14.01 -4.31 3.63
N LEU A 85 -12.69 -4.44 3.56
CA LEU A 85 -11.73 -3.39 3.90
C LEU A 85 -10.44 -3.55 3.09
N VAL A 86 -9.92 -2.43 2.59
CA VAL A 86 -8.59 -2.32 1.98
C VAL A 86 -7.69 -1.53 2.91
N ILE A 87 -6.57 -2.12 3.34
CA ILE A 87 -5.55 -1.43 4.14
C ILE A 87 -4.32 -1.24 3.28
N THR A 88 -3.74 -0.04 3.30
CA THR A 88 -2.54 0.31 2.52
C THR A 88 -1.47 0.90 3.43
N SER A 89 -0.20 0.71 3.06
CA SER A 89 0.88 1.57 3.54
C SER A 89 0.60 3.03 3.12
N PRO A 90 0.94 4.04 3.94
CA PRO A 90 0.88 5.47 3.59
C PRO A 90 2.11 5.90 2.77
N LEU A 91 2.39 5.23 1.65
CA LEU A 91 3.35 5.67 0.64
C LEU A 91 2.59 5.90 -0.68
N LEU A 92 3.04 6.82 -1.53
CA LEU A 92 2.27 7.23 -2.70
C LEU A 92 2.04 6.06 -3.67
N ARG A 93 3.09 5.30 -4.02
CA ARG A 93 3.00 4.07 -4.84
C ARG A 93 2.05 3.02 -4.27
N THR A 94 1.98 2.88 -2.94
CA THR A 94 1.18 1.84 -2.28
C THR A 94 -0.29 2.22 -2.31
N MET A 95 -0.60 3.47 -1.99
CA MET A 95 -1.95 4.02 -2.09
C MET A 95 -2.44 4.04 -3.55
N GLN A 96 -1.64 4.53 -4.49
CA GLN A 96 -1.95 4.48 -5.94
C GLN A 96 -2.26 3.05 -6.42
N THR A 97 -1.49 2.06 -5.97
CA THR A 97 -1.76 0.64 -6.27
C THR A 97 -3.11 0.20 -5.67
N ALA A 98 -3.34 0.47 -4.39
CA ALA A 98 -4.57 0.06 -3.69
C ALA A 98 -5.83 0.67 -4.33
N VAL A 99 -5.87 1.99 -4.49
CA VAL A 99 -7.04 2.70 -5.06
C VAL A 99 -7.24 2.37 -6.54
N GLY A 100 -6.16 2.19 -7.30
CA GLY A 100 -6.24 1.78 -8.70
C GLY A 100 -6.80 0.38 -8.90
N VAL A 101 -6.48 -0.57 -8.01
CA VAL A 101 -7.00 -1.94 -8.08
C VAL A 101 -8.44 -2.02 -7.56
N PHE A 102 -8.72 -1.45 -6.38
CA PHE A 102 -9.95 -1.70 -5.62
C PHE A 102 -10.95 -0.53 -5.59
N GLY A 103 -10.61 0.63 -6.15
CA GLY A 103 -11.47 1.82 -6.18
C GLY A 103 -12.61 1.74 -7.19
N GLY A 104 -13.42 2.80 -7.26
CA GLY A 104 -14.58 2.89 -8.13
C GLY A 104 -14.19 3.24 -9.56
N ASP A 105 -15.11 3.05 -10.49
CA ASP A 105 -14.88 3.47 -11.87
C ASP A 105 -14.80 5.01 -11.96
N GLY A 106 -14.04 5.54 -12.93
CA GLY A 106 -13.58 6.93 -12.96
C GLY A 106 -14.63 8.02 -13.20
N PHE A 107 -15.91 7.75 -12.96
CA PHE A 107 -16.97 8.75 -12.95
C PHE A 107 -17.32 9.14 -11.51
N VAL A 108 -16.86 10.32 -11.10
CA VAL A 108 -17.35 10.99 -9.90
C VAL A 108 -18.50 11.90 -10.33
N ASP A 109 -19.71 11.48 -10.02
CA ASP A 109 -20.85 12.40 -9.95
C ASP A 109 -20.63 13.28 -8.73
N GLU A 110 -20.49 14.60 -8.90
CA GLU A 110 -20.24 15.54 -7.80
C GLU A 110 -21.32 15.45 -6.70
N ALA A 111 -22.52 14.98 -7.04
CA ALA A 111 -23.60 14.73 -6.09
C ALA A 111 -23.37 13.49 -5.18
N LYS A 112 -22.35 12.66 -5.44
CA LYS A 112 -22.14 11.36 -4.75
C LYS A 112 -20.95 11.31 -3.79
N GLY A 113 -20.18 12.40 -3.64
CA GLY A 113 -19.13 12.52 -2.64
C GLY A 113 -17.74 12.84 -3.19
N LEU A 114 -16.76 12.87 -2.28
CA LEU A 114 -15.36 13.13 -2.63
C LEU A 114 -14.73 11.94 -3.39
N PRO A 115 -13.75 12.15 -4.28
CA PRO A 115 -13.03 11.05 -4.91
C PRO A 115 -12.19 10.24 -3.90
N LEU A 116 -11.90 8.99 -4.25
CA LEU A 116 -10.91 8.18 -3.54
C LEU A 116 -9.47 8.58 -3.93
N MET A 117 -9.27 9.03 -5.17
CA MET A 117 -8.02 9.63 -5.65
C MET A 117 -8.36 10.74 -6.66
N ILE A 118 -7.74 11.91 -6.55
CA ILE A 118 -7.96 13.01 -7.52
C ILE A 118 -7.34 12.71 -8.90
N GLU A 119 -7.74 13.46 -9.91
CA GLU A 119 -7.08 13.45 -11.21
C GLU A 119 -5.60 13.81 -11.08
N ASN A 120 -4.76 13.10 -11.82
CA ASN A 120 -3.31 13.30 -11.88
C ASN A 120 -2.59 13.24 -10.51
N ALA A 121 -3.16 12.57 -9.51
CA ALA A 121 -2.55 12.44 -8.18
C ALA A 121 -1.13 11.85 -8.28
N GLY A 122 -0.12 12.63 -7.87
CA GLY A 122 1.28 12.23 -8.01
C GLY A 122 1.82 12.23 -9.44
N ASN A 123 1.33 13.13 -10.30
CA ASN A 123 1.73 13.27 -11.72
C ASN A 123 1.54 12.00 -12.56
N CYS A 124 0.53 11.19 -12.22
CA CYS A 124 0.30 9.89 -12.84
C CYS A 124 -0.38 9.93 -14.22
N GLY A 125 -0.95 11.07 -14.64
CA GLY A 125 -1.76 11.18 -15.86
C GLY A 125 -3.06 10.37 -15.85
N ARG A 126 -3.50 9.87 -14.69
CA ARG A 126 -4.76 9.12 -14.54
C ARG A 126 -5.93 10.08 -14.27
N PRO A 127 -7.16 9.75 -14.73
CA PRO A 127 -8.37 10.41 -14.26
C PRO A 127 -8.58 10.16 -12.75
N ALA A 128 -9.48 10.92 -12.14
CA ALA A 128 -9.91 10.69 -10.76
C ALA A 128 -10.53 9.27 -10.60
N ILE A 129 -10.34 8.68 -9.42
CA ILE A 129 -10.92 7.39 -9.04
C ILE A 129 -12.03 7.65 -8.03
N SER A 130 -13.21 7.10 -8.31
CA SER A 130 -14.41 7.31 -7.51
C SER A 130 -14.37 6.51 -6.19
N SER A 131 -15.03 7.04 -5.16
CA SER A 131 -15.34 6.36 -3.90
C SER A 131 -16.76 5.75 -3.90
N VAL A 132 -17.53 5.94 -4.97
CA VAL A 132 -18.91 5.47 -5.09
C VAL A 132 -18.95 3.95 -5.16
N GLU A 133 -19.74 3.35 -4.27
CA GLU A 133 -19.89 1.88 -4.10
C GLU A 133 -18.56 1.16 -3.81
N THR A 134 -17.52 1.87 -3.35
CA THR A 134 -16.24 1.27 -2.99
C THR A 134 -16.21 0.75 -1.56
N LEU A 135 -15.24 -0.13 -1.34
CA LEU A 135 -14.80 -0.56 -0.03
C LEU A 135 -14.22 0.64 0.75
N PRO A 136 -14.24 0.64 2.10
CA PRO A 136 -13.42 1.54 2.88
C PRO A 136 -11.93 1.28 2.65
N PHE A 137 -11.15 2.35 2.61
CA PHE A 137 -9.69 2.31 2.51
C PHE A 137 -9.08 2.98 3.74
N ILE A 138 -8.07 2.36 4.33
CA ILE A 138 -7.38 2.89 5.51
C ILE A 138 -5.86 2.79 5.36
N ALA A 139 -5.16 3.87 5.69
CA ALA A 139 -3.71 3.96 5.67
C ALA A 139 -3.13 3.62 7.05
N VAL A 140 -2.12 2.76 7.10
CA VAL A 140 -1.52 2.29 8.36
C VAL A 140 0.01 2.30 8.29
N GLU A 141 0.65 3.08 9.16
CA GLU A 141 2.12 3.19 9.25
C GLU A 141 2.81 1.83 9.44
N ALA A 142 2.21 0.94 10.24
CA ALA A 142 2.83 -0.32 10.62
C ALA A 142 3.04 -1.30 9.44
N CYS A 143 2.31 -1.18 8.33
CA CYS A 143 2.57 -1.95 7.10
C CYS A 143 3.44 -1.24 6.06
N ARG A 144 4.18 -0.19 6.44
CA ARG A 144 5.27 0.32 5.59
C ARG A 144 6.34 -0.74 5.39
N GLU A 145 7.05 -0.63 4.29
CA GLU A 145 8.31 -1.34 4.12
C GLU A 145 9.38 -0.85 5.12
N HIS A 146 10.58 -1.36 4.95
CA HIS A 146 11.71 -1.07 5.81
C HIS A 146 12.07 0.43 5.78
N LEU A 147 12.17 1.06 6.95
CA LEU A 147 12.27 2.52 7.11
C LEU A 147 13.69 3.08 7.13
N GLY A 148 13.82 4.36 6.77
CA GLY A 148 15.00 5.20 6.94
C GLY A 148 16.04 5.13 5.82
N VAL A 149 16.94 6.11 5.75
CA VAL A 149 17.98 6.31 4.72
C VAL A 149 17.46 6.58 3.31
N HIS A 150 16.60 5.73 2.76
CA HIS A 150 16.10 5.88 1.39
C HIS A 150 14.93 6.89 1.34
N PRO A 151 15.01 8.02 0.61
CA PRO A 151 13.92 9.00 0.57
C PRO A 151 12.63 8.45 -0.07
N CYS A 152 12.71 7.42 -0.91
CA CYS A 152 11.52 6.73 -1.42
C CYS A 152 10.69 6.06 -0.31
N ASP A 153 11.29 5.76 0.84
CA ASP A 153 10.61 5.12 1.97
C ASP A 153 10.10 6.15 2.99
N ARG A 154 10.33 7.45 2.74
CA ARG A 154 9.72 8.58 3.46
C ARG A 154 8.38 8.92 2.82
N ARG A 155 7.36 9.21 3.62
CA ARG A 155 6.04 9.66 3.12
C ARG A 155 5.90 11.18 3.10
N ARG A 156 4.91 11.67 2.36
CA ARG A 156 4.41 13.05 2.46
C ARG A 156 3.62 13.28 3.75
N THR A 157 3.25 14.52 4.01
CA THR A 157 2.38 14.86 5.14
C THR A 157 0.98 14.30 4.94
N ILE A 158 0.26 14.05 6.04
CA ILE A 158 -1.14 13.59 5.95
C ILE A 158 -2.04 14.65 5.32
N SER A 159 -1.76 15.93 5.55
CA SER A 159 -2.47 17.05 4.90
C SER A 159 -2.32 17.04 3.38
N GLU A 160 -1.12 16.77 2.85
CA GLU A 160 -0.92 16.58 1.40
C GLU A 160 -1.65 15.33 0.88
N TYR A 161 -1.61 14.23 1.61
CA TYR A 161 -2.31 13.01 1.23
C TYR A 161 -3.83 13.14 1.24
N GLN A 162 -4.41 13.92 2.16
CA GLN A 162 -5.84 14.22 2.17
C GLN A 162 -6.29 15.05 0.95
N ILE A 163 -5.39 15.81 0.33
CA ILE A 163 -5.66 16.47 -0.96
C ILE A 163 -5.63 15.45 -2.11
N LEU A 164 -4.66 14.52 -2.10
CA LEU A 164 -4.48 13.54 -3.17
C LEU A 164 -5.51 12.38 -3.12
N PHE A 165 -5.91 11.97 -1.91
CA PHE A 165 -6.79 10.84 -1.63
C PHE A 165 -7.92 11.23 -0.63
N PRO A 166 -8.86 12.11 -1.00
CA PRO A 166 -9.78 12.74 -0.05
C PRO A 166 -10.72 11.82 0.72
N SER A 167 -10.94 10.59 0.23
CA SER A 167 -11.81 9.59 0.86
C SER A 167 -11.05 8.40 1.46
N LEU A 168 -9.72 8.48 1.55
CA LEU A 168 -8.88 7.47 2.19
C LEU A 168 -8.74 7.83 3.68
N ASP A 169 -9.01 6.87 4.56
CA ASP A 169 -8.94 7.09 6.01
C ASP A 169 -7.48 7.07 6.51
N PHE A 170 -7.04 8.18 7.11
CA PHE A 170 -5.72 8.33 7.74
C PHE A 170 -5.81 8.37 9.28
N SER A 171 -6.97 8.08 9.88
CA SER A 171 -7.25 8.24 11.32
C SER A 171 -6.36 7.39 12.25
N LEU A 172 -5.74 6.33 11.74
CA LEU A 172 -4.78 5.49 12.48
C LEU A 172 -3.34 6.03 12.44
N ILE A 173 -3.11 7.20 11.84
CA ILE A 173 -1.79 7.85 11.78
C ILE A 173 -1.73 9.01 12.78
N GLU A 174 -0.86 8.88 13.78
CA GLU A 174 -0.80 9.79 14.94
C GLU A 174 -0.23 11.19 14.62
N SER A 175 0.50 11.36 13.52
CA SER A 175 1.18 12.62 13.20
C SER A 175 1.12 13.00 11.72
N ASN A 176 0.94 14.30 11.46
CA ASN A 176 0.97 14.85 10.11
C ASN A 176 2.32 14.59 9.41
N GLU A 177 3.42 14.81 10.13
CA GLU A 177 4.79 14.60 9.64
C GLU A 177 5.21 13.13 9.70
N ASP A 178 6.17 12.74 8.85
CA ASP A 178 6.78 11.41 8.88
C ASP A 178 7.83 11.30 10.01
N ASN A 179 7.35 11.07 11.22
CA ASN A 179 8.21 10.90 12.40
C ASN A 179 8.91 9.54 12.46
N LEU A 180 8.53 8.57 11.62
CA LEU A 180 9.08 7.21 11.66
C LEU A 180 10.33 7.07 10.79
N TRP A 181 10.34 7.69 9.61
CA TRP A 181 11.52 7.73 8.77
C TRP A 181 12.66 8.56 9.39
N LYS A 182 13.90 8.12 9.20
CA LYS A 182 15.13 8.82 9.65
C LYS A 182 16.13 8.92 8.49
N PRO A 183 16.78 10.07 8.27
CA PRO A 183 17.71 10.23 7.15
C PRO A 183 19.00 9.41 7.31
N ASP A 184 19.54 9.30 8.52
CA ASP A 184 20.86 8.70 8.75
C ASP A 184 20.81 7.28 9.35
N VAL A 185 19.62 6.78 9.66
CA VAL A 185 19.41 5.51 10.38
C VAL A 185 18.43 4.64 9.62
N ARG A 186 18.91 3.50 9.12
CA ARG A 186 18.09 2.42 8.55
C ARG A 186 17.57 1.58 9.73
N GLU A 187 16.27 1.30 9.75
CA GLU A 187 15.58 0.51 10.79
C GLU A 187 16.28 -0.84 11.06
N ALA A 188 16.22 -1.41 12.26
CA ALA A 188 16.76 -2.76 12.47
C ALA A 188 15.81 -3.81 11.87
N ASN A 189 16.33 -4.99 11.48
CA ASN A 189 15.47 -6.09 11.03
C ASN A 189 14.53 -6.56 12.17
N GLU A 190 15.00 -6.43 13.41
CA GLU A 190 14.26 -6.67 14.64
C GLU A 190 13.11 -5.66 14.81
N ASP A 191 13.38 -4.35 14.66
CA ASP A 191 12.36 -3.29 14.75
C ASP A 191 11.29 -3.46 13.65
N LEU A 192 11.71 -3.78 12.42
CA LEU A 192 10.83 -4.08 11.30
C LEU A 192 9.93 -5.31 11.59
N ALA A 193 10.49 -6.35 12.20
CA ALA A 193 9.74 -7.54 12.58
C ALA A 193 8.72 -7.24 13.69
N ASP A 194 9.11 -6.49 14.71
CA ASP A 194 8.22 -6.06 15.81
C ASP A 194 7.09 -5.16 15.30
N ARG A 195 7.37 -4.24 14.38
CA ARG A 195 6.36 -3.41 13.71
C ARG A 195 5.42 -4.24 12.82
N GLY A 196 5.94 -5.26 12.14
CA GLY A 196 5.13 -6.25 11.42
C GLY A 196 4.20 -7.06 12.34
N ILE A 197 4.67 -7.44 13.53
CA ILE A 197 3.87 -8.08 14.57
C ILE A 197 2.79 -7.13 15.11
N GLN A 198 3.13 -5.85 15.35
CA GLN A 198 2.17 -4.81 15.73
C GLN A 198 1.05 -4.69 14.68
N PHE A 199 1.39 -4.60 13.40
CA PHE A 199 0.42 -4.57 12.31
C PHE A 199 -0.52 -5.78 12.33
N ILE A 200 0.04 -7.00 12.44
CA ILE A 200 -0.77 -8.24 12.51
C ILE A 200 -1.72 -8.20 13.73
N ASN A 201 -1.24 -7.73 14.89
CA ASN A 201 -2.00 -7.67 16.13
C ASN A 201 -3.15 -6.65 16.07
N CYS A 202 -2.93 -5.47 15.47
CA CYS A 202 -3.99 -4.47 15.24
C CYS A 202 -5.20 -5.07 14.49
N PHE A 203 -4.96 -6.02 13.59
CA PHE A 203 -6.00 -6.70 12.81
C PHE A 203 -6.20 -8.18 13.20
N ALA A 204 -5.74 -8.61 14.39
CA ALA A 204 -5.92 -9.99 14.86
C ALA A 204 -7.31 -10.24 15.47
N ASN A 205 -7.88 -9.21 16.12
CA ASN A 205 -9.21 -9.26 16.75
C ASN A 205 -10.35 -8.76 15.85
N CYS A 206 -10.04 -8.27 14.65
CA CYS A 206 -11.04 -8.25 13.59
C CYS A 206 -11.53 -9.69 13.36
N GLU A 207 -12.85 -9.89 13.22
CA GLU A 207 -13.43 -11.19 12.86
C GLU A 207 -12.96 -11.68 11.46
N LEU A 208 -12.36 -10.75 10.70
CA LEU A 208 -11.73 -10.88 9.40
C LEU A 208 -10.35 -11.56 9.51
N ARG A 209 -10.24 -12.82 9.08
CA ARG A 209 -9.02 -13.68 9.10
C ARG A 209 -8.94 -14.40 7.74
N SER A 210 -7.87 -15.01 7.23
CA SER A 210 -6.51 -15.29 7.75
C SER A 210 -5.36 -14.79 6.84
N LEU A 211 -4.99 -15.48 5.73
CA LEU A 211 -3.72 -15.22 4.99
C LEU A 211 -3.63 -15.90 3.59
N VAL A 212 -3.34 -15.13 2.54
CA VAL A 212 -2.88 -15.53 1.18
C VAL A 212 -1.92 -14.47 0.65
N LEU A 213 -0.76 -14.87 0.16
CA LEU A 213 0.25 -13.97 -0.43
C LEU A 213 0.05 -13.86 -1.95
N VAL A 214 -0.19 -12.67 -2.47
CA VAL A 214 -0.13 -12.37 -3.91
C VAL A 214 1.30 -11.97 -4.24
N ASP A 215 2.01 -12.95 -4.80
CA ASP A 215 3.37 -12.86 -5.31
C ASP A 215 3.36 -12.19 -6.70
N ASN A 216 4.39 -11.38 -7.03
CA ASN A 216 4.59 -10.82 -8.37
C ASN A 216 4.72 -11.90 -9.46
N ARG A 217 4.97 -13.17 -9.09
CA ARG A 217 4.99 -14.34 -10.01
C ARG A 217 3.64 -14.73 -10.62
N PHE A 218 2.58 -13.94 -10.47
CA PHE A 218 1.36 -14.06 -11.28
C PHE A 218 1.35 -13.16 -12.53
N ILE A 219 2.40 -12.37 -12.79
CA ILE A 219 2.54 -11.53 -14.00
C ILE A 219 3.90 -11.80 -14.70
N SER A 220 4.09 -13.05 -15.15
CA SER A 220 5.10 -13.43 -16.16
C SER A 220 4.67 -14.70 -16.88
#